data_AF-A0A2A4JCT3-F1
#
_entry.id   AF-A0A2A4JCT3-F1
#
_cell.length_a   1.000
_cell.length_b   1.000
_cell.length_c   1.000
_cell.angle_alpha   90.00
_cell.angle_beta   90.00
_cell.angle_gamma   90.00
#
_symmetry.space_group_name_H-M   'P 1'
#
loop_
_entity.id
_entity.type
_entity.pdbx_description
1 polymer ?
#
loop_
_entity_poly.entity_id
_entity_poly.type
_entity_poly.pdbx_seq_one_letter_code
_entity_poly.pdbx_strand_id
1 'polypeptide(L)'
;MVVKSPRRKFYGLFQIGSEYCKEGKKGGKCDITCEALLDEDIKDDGVCAVKVFELEGFKYWSKWEARCKGQILPDIEKCPDWVHPPNRQSPPRDKRTARGKRSLRKSRRAIFTNPIF
;
A
#
# COMPACT_ATOMS: atom_id res chain seq x y z
N MET A 1 -14.66 24.17 18.58
CA MET A 1 -14.05 23.74 17.30
C MET A 1 -13.47 22.36 17.52
N VAL A 2 -14.04 21.31 16.92
CA VAL A 2 -13.38 20.00 16.95
C VAL A 2 -12.21 20.09 15.98
N VAL A 3 -11.01 20.28 16.52
CA VAL A 3 -9.78 20.11 15.75
C VAL A 3 -9.72 18.64 15.40
N LYS A 4 -10.20 18.29 14.20
CA LYS A 4 -10.11 16.92 13.69
C LYS A 4 -8.65 16.71 13.31
N SER A 5 -7.83 16.30 14.28
CA SER A 5 -6.44 15.94 14.04
C SER A 5 -6.43 14.96 12.87
N PRO A 6 -5.69 15.24 11.78
CA PRO A 6 -5.62 14.31 10.67
C PRO A 6 -5.03 13.01 11.21
N ARG A 7 -5.85 11.94 11.22
CA ARG A 7 -5.36 10.63 11.65
C ARG A 7 -4.28 10.22 10.66
N ARG A 8 -3.11 9.86 11.18
CA ARG A 8 -2.05 9.23 10.39
C ARG A 8 -2.63 7.97 9.75
N LYS A 9 -2.59 7.90 8.41
CA LYS A 9 -3.07 6.74 7.65
C LYS A 9 -1.89 5.81 7.40
N PHE A 10 -2.14 4.51 7.39
CA PHE A 10 -1.15 3.47 7.22
C PHE A 10 -1.48 2.61 6.00
N TYR A 11 -0.45 2.14 5.29
CA TYR A 11 -0.56 1.44 4.01
C TYR A 11 0.28 0.16 4.01
N GLY A 12 -0.20 -0.83 3.26
CA GLY A 12 0.57 -2.02 2.90
C GLY A 12 0.86 -3.00 4.02
N LEU A 13 1.64 -4.01 3.66
CA LEU A 13 2.03 -5.11 4.54
C LEU A 13 2.75 -4.62 5.80
N PHE A 14 3.69 -3.68 5.63
CA PHE A 14 4.49 -3.13 6.73
C PHE A 14 3.78 -1.99 7.48
N GLN A 15 2.54 -1.64 7.14
CA GLN A 15 1.80 -0.55 7.79
C GLN A 15 2.64 0.74 7.85
N ILE A 16 3.05 1.22 6.67
CA ILE A 16 3.85 2.44 6.50
C ILE A 16 2.93 3.66 6.50
N GLY A 17 3.33 4.74 7.19
CA GLY A 17 2.50 5.91 7.44
C GLY A 17 2.48 6.89 6.25
N SER A 18 1.42 7.70 6.17
CA SER A 18 1.22 8.75 5.16
C SER A 18 2.33 9.82 5.11
N GLU A 19 3.25 9.86 6.07
CA GLU A 19 4.45 10.69 6.06
C GLU A 19 5.58 10.13 5.17
N TYR A 20 5.53 8.84 4.85
CA TYR A 20 6.53 8.15 4.03
C TYR A 20 6.13 8.04 2.55
N CYS A 21 4.85 8.21 2.22
CA CYS A 21 4.31 8.17 0.86
C CYS A 21 3.41 9.38 0.59
N LYS A 22 2.88 9.51 -0.63
CA LYS A 22 1.84 10.51 -0.94
C LYS A 22 0.71 9.92 -1.78
N GLU A 23 -0.54 10.22 -1.45
CA GLU A 23 -1.69 9.71 -2.23
C GLU A 23 -1.76 10.38 -3.61
N GLY A 24 -2.01 9.58 -4.65
CA GLY A 24 -2.20 10.03 -6.03
C GLY A 24 -0.96 10.57 -6.76
N LYS A 25 0.19 10.74 -6.09
CA LYS A 25 1.46 11.14 -6.71
C LYS A 25 2.64 10.73 -5.85
N LYS A 26 3.85 10.71 -6.42
CA LYS A 26 5.07 10.45 -5.65
C LYS A 26 5.33 11.54 -4.61
N GLY A 27 5.86 11.15 -3.47
CA GLY A 27 6.28 12.06 -2.41
C GLY A 27 6.42 11.36 -1.06
N GLY A 28 6.50 12.14 0.01
CA GLY A 28 6.84 11.63 1.34
C GLY A 28 8.31 11.24 1.43
N LYS A 29 8.73 10.72 2.58
CA LYS A 29 10.15 10.37 2.82
C LYS A 29 10.68 9.28 1.89
N CYS A 30 9.83 8.41 1.34
CA CYS A 30 10.25 7.37 0.38
C CYS A 30 10.09 7.78 -1.08
N ASP A 31 9.53 8.96 -1.39
CA ASP A 31 9.26 9.42 -2.76
C ASP A 31 8.44 8.43 -3.63
N ILE A 32 7.42 7.81 -3.02
CA ILE A 32 6.52 6.85 -3.67
C ILE A 32 5.06 7.28 -3.53
N THR A 33 4.18 6.73 -4.36
CA THR A 33 2.73 6.91 -4.16
C THR A 33 2.26 5.96 -3.05
N CYS A 34 1.25 6.33 -2.27
CA CYS A 34 0.76 5.43 -1.22
C CYS A 34 0.07 4.16 -1.78
N GLU A 35 -0.42 4.22 -3.01
CA GLU A 35 -0.98 3.08 -3.73
C GLU A 35 0.09 2.06 -4.13
N ALA A 36 1.34 2.51 -4.25
CA ALA A 36 2.49 1.67 -4.54
C ALA A 36 2.68 0.60 -3.46
N LEU A 37 2.41 0.97 -2.20
CA LEU A 37 2.44 0.09 -1.02
C LEU A 37 1.24 -0.85 -0.91
N LEU A 38 0.29 -0.81 -1.85
CA LEU A 38 -0.95 -1.59 -1.80
C LEU A 38 -1.06 -2.62 -2.93
N ASP A 39 -0.04 -2.72 -3.78
CA ASP A 39 0.00 -3.71 -4.84
C ASP A 39 0.67 -5.02 -4.36
N GLU A 40 0.87 -5.95 -5.28
CA GLU A 40 1.44 -7.27 -4.95
C GLU A 40 2.98 -7.29 -5.03
N ASP A 41 3.60 -6.28 -5.62
CA ASP A 41 5.05 -6.19 -5.72
C ASP A 41 5.59 -5.48 -4.48
N ILE A 42 5.92 -6.27 -3.45
CA ILE A 42 6.40 -5.76 -2.17
C ILE A 42 7.84 -5.20 -2.20
N LYS A 43 8.45 -5.07 -3.39
CA LYS A 43 9.85 -4.64 -3.51
C LYS A 43 10.03 -3.21 -3.01
N ASP A 44 9.17 -2.28 -3.42
CA ASP A 44 9.21 -0.89 -2.94
C ASP A 44 8.74 -0.75 -1.50
N ASP A 45 7.80 -1.59 -1.05
CA ASP A 45 7.42 -1.69 0.36
C ASP A 45 8.63 -2.02 1.24
N GLY A 46 9.40 -3.05 0.87
CA GLY A 46 10.58 -3.48 1.60
C GLY A 46 11.66 -2.39 1.65
N VAL A 47 11.94 -1.74 0.52
CA VAL A 47 12.90 -0.62 0.45
C VAL A 47 12.45 0.53 1.35
N CYS A 48 11.16 0.89 1.32
CA CYS A 48 10.64 1.96 2.17
C CYS A 48 10.65 1.57 3.65
N ALA A 49 10.33 0.31 4.00
CA ALA A 49 10.40 -0.19 5.37
C ALA A 49 11.83 -0.16 5.95
N VAL A 50 12.84 -0.54 5.15
CA VAL A 50 14.25 -0.40 5.55
C VAL A 50 14.59 1.06 5.84
N LYS A 51 14.16 1.99 5.00
CA LYS A 51 14.38 3.43 5.23
C LYS A 51 13.70 3.93 6.51
N VAL A 52 12.48 3.47 6.80
CA VAL A 52 11.77 3.78 8.06
C VAL A 52 12.59 3.26 9.25
N PHE A 53 13.09 2.02 9.15
CA PHE A 53 13.93 1.42 10.18
C PHE A 53 15.25 2.18 10.38
N GLU A 54 15.92 2.63 9.33
CA GLU A 54 17.14 3.44 9.43
C GLU A 54 16.90 4.77 10.15
N LEU A 55 15.73 5.40 9.93
CA LEU A 55 15.41 6.71 10.50
C LEU A 55 14.83 6.64 11.93
N GLU A 56 13.99 5.65 12.19
CA GLU A 56 13.20 5.58 13.42
C GLU A 56 13.44 4.31 14.24
N GLY A 57 14.08 3.29 13.66
CA GLY A 57 14.25 1.98 14.27
C GLY A 57 12.93 1.23 14.43
N PHE A 58 12.97 0.08 15.11
CA PHE A 58 11.79 -0.76 15.30
C PHE A 58 10.67 -0.10 16.14
N LYS A 59 10.97 0.94 16.94
CA LYS A 59 9.98 1.67 17.73
C LYS A 59 8.89 2.35 16.87
N TYR A 60 9.14 2.53 15.57
CA TYR A 60 8.13 3.02 14.64
C TYR A 60 6.89 2.11 14.61
N TRP A 61 7.08 0.79 14.73
CA TRP A 61 6.01 -0.20 14.75
C TRP A 61 5.63 -0.55 16.20
N SER A 62 4.67 0.17 16.78
CA SER A 62 4.18 -0.08 18.15
C SER A 62 3.71 -1.52 18.38
N LYS A 63 3.16 -2.17 17.35
CA LYS A 63 2.77 -3.59 17.40
C LYS A 63 3.97 -4.52 17.53
N TRP A 64 5.09 -4.21 16.89
CA TRP A 64 6.34 -4.95 17.05
C TRP A 64 6.86 -4.81 18.49
N GLU A 65 6.80 -3.60 19.06
CA GLU A 65 7.21 -3.40 20.45
C GLU A 65 6.33 -4.21 21.42
N ALA A 66 5.02 -4.26 21.18
CA ALA A 66 4.09 -4.99 22.04
C ALA A 66 4.15 -6.52 21.89
N ARG A 67 4.57 -7.04 20.73
CA ARG A 67 4.42 -8.47 20.39
C ARG A 67 5.71 -9.20 20.02
N CYS A 68 6.78 -8.47 19.74
CA CYS A 68 8.03 -9.04 19.22
C CYS A 68 9.23 -8.68 20.08
N LYS A 69 9.30 -7.45 20.60
CA LYS A 69 10.45 -6.99 21.39
C LYS A 69 10.60 -7.83 22.67
N GLY A 70 11.77 -8.45 22.85
CA GLY A 70 12.09 -9.27 24.02
C GLY A 70 11.34 -10.61 24.09
N GLN A 71 10.63 -11.00 23.03
CA GLN A 71 9.93 -12.28 22.95
C GLN A 71 10.80 -13.32 22.23
N ILE A 72 10.62 -14.60 22.56
CA ILE A 72 11.18 -15.70 21.77
C ILE A 72 10.34 -15.80 20.49
N LEU A 73 10.94 -15.46 19.36
CA LEU A 73 10.28 -15.50 18.06
C LEU A 73 10.33 -16.92 17.48
N PRO A 74 9.32 -17.31 16.69
CA PRO A 74 9.34 -18.60 16.00
C PRO A 74 10.50 -18.67 15.03
N ASP A 75 11.09 -19.87 14.94
CA ASP A 75 12.15 -20.17 14.00
C ASP A 75 11.61 -20.23 12.56
N ILE A 76 12.21 -19.43 11.69
CA ILE A 76 11.84 -19.30 10.27
C ILE A 76 12.41 -20.42 9.40
N GLU A 77 13.38 -21.20 9.90
CA GLU A 77 14.00 -22.30 9.13
C GLU A 77 13.01 -23.42 8.80
N LYS A 78 11.89 -23.48 9.54
CA LYS A 78 10.79 -24.43 9.29
C LYS A 78 9.92 -24.08 8.09
N CYS A 79 10.10 -22.90 7.49
CA CYS A 79 9.36 -22.51 6.30
C CYS A 79 9.86 -23.31 5.08
N PRO A 80 8.97 -24.00 4.33
CA PRO A 80 9.37 -24.80 3.17
C PRO A 80 10.14 -23.99 2.12
N ASP A 81 9.72 -22.74 1.91
CA ASP A 81 10.34 -21.82 0.94
C ASP A 81 11.74 -21.34 1.36
N TRP A 82 12.13 -21.49 2.64
CA TRP A 82 13.48 -21.17 3.12
C TRP A 82 14.48 -22.27 2.73
N VAL A 83 14.07 -23.54 2.91
CA VAL A 83 14.87 -24.72 2.57
C VAL A 83 14.91 -24.94 1.04
N HIS A 84 13.83 -24.60 0.35
CA HIS A 84 13.68 -24.76 -1.10
C HIS A 84 13.21 -23.45 -1.74
N PRO A 85 14.11 -22.46 -1.92
CA PRO A 85 13.73 -21.16 -2.46
C PRO A 85 13.18 -21.32 -3.88
N PRO A 86 11.92 -20.94 -4.13
CA PRO A 86 11.40 -20.93 -5.49
C PRO A 86 12.14 -19.86 -6.30
N ASN A 87 12.30 -20.07 -7.60
CA ASN A 87 12.77 -19.03 -8.53
C ASN A 87 11.64 -18.02 -8.79
N ARG A 88 11.17 -17.37 -7.73
CA ARG A 88 10.05 -16.42 -7.77
C ARG A 88 10.61 -15.04 -8.10
N GLN A 89 10.49 -14.66 -9.37
CA GLN A 89 10.58 -13.26 -9.75
C GLN A 89 9.33 -12.56 -9.19
N SER A 90 9.46 -11.32 -8.70
CA SER A 90 8.28 -10.50 -8.37
C SER A 90 7.32 -10.55 -9.55
N PRO A 91 6.02 -10.82 -9.34
CA PRO A 91 5.06 -10.70 -10.42
C PRO A 91 5.21 -9.32 -11.06
N PRO A 92 5.03 -9.20 -12.38
CA PRO A 92 5.00 -7.89 -13.03
C PRO A 92 4.05 -7.00 -12.26
N ARG A 93 4.43 -5.72 -12.08
CA ARG A 93 3.60 -4.72 -11.42
C ARG A 93 2.39 -4.42 -12.30
N ASP A 94 1.43 -5.34 -12.33
CA ASP A 94 0.09 -5.06 -12.79
C ASP A 94 -0.47 -4.10 -11.76
N LYS A 95 -0.49 -2.82 -12.14
CA LYS A 95 -1.27 -1.79 -11.46
C LYS A 95 -2.69 -2.32 -11.52
N ARG A 96 -3.09 -3.10 -10.52
CA ARG A 96 -4.47 -3.53 -10.33
C ARG A 96 -5.20 -2.21 -10.27
N THR A 97 -5.82 -1.86 -11.38
CA THR A 97 -6.35 -0.52 -11.59
C THR A 97 -7.31 -0.30 -10.45
N ALA A 98 -6.94 0.55 -9.49
CA ALA A 98 -7.86 1.11 -8.50
C ALA A 98 -8.84 2.09 -9.20
N ARG A 99 -9.31 1.69 -10.39
CA ARG A 99 -10.17 2.41 -11.32
C ARG A 99 -10.88 1.41 -12.24
N GLY A 100 -11.87 0.71 -11.71
CA GLY A 100 -12.83 -0.11 -12.46
C GLY A 100 -13.56 -1.05 -11.53
N LYS A 101 -14.62 -0.62 -10.82
CA LYS A 101 -15.96 -0.48 -11.37
C LYS A 101 -16.65 0.82 -10.90
N ARG A 102 -16.52 1.89 -11.68
CA ARG A 102 -17.66 2.77 -11.93
C ARG A 102 -17.95 2.63 -13.41
N SER A 103 -18.97 1.81 -13.72
CA SER A 103 -19.55 1.72 -15.05
C SER A 103 -19.75 3.13 -15.58
N LEU A 104 -19.11 3.44 -16.71
CA LEU A 104 -19.40 4.63 -17.48
C LEU A 104 -20.81 4.45 -18.09
N ARG A 105 -21.87 4.60 -17.29
CA ARG A 105 -23.22 4.78 -17.83
C ARG A 105 -23.31 6.17 -18.43
N LYS A 106 -22.80 6.31 -19.65
CA LYS A 106 -23.11 7.44 -20.52
C LYS A 106 -24.58 7.29 -20.95
N SER A 107 -25.51 7.70 -20.08
CA SER A 107 -26.90 7.90 -20.50
C SER A 107 -26.91 9.15 -21.39
N ARG A 108 -26.89 8.92 -22.70
CA ARG A 108 -27.28 9.93 -23.68
C ARG A 108 -28.73 10.31 -23.34
N ARG A 109 -28.98 11.57 -22.96
CA ARG A 109 -30.32 12.14 -22.98
C ARG A 109 -30.82 12.04 -24.43
N ALA A 110 -31.79 11.17 -24.68
CA ALA A 110 -32.57 11.21 -25.91
C ALA A 110 -33.50 12.41 -25.81
N ILE A 111 -33.15 13.51 -26.46
CA ILE A 111 -34.10 14.58 -26.76
C ILE A 111 -34.82 14.11 -28.03
N PHE A 112 -36.03 13.58 -27.86
CA PHE A 112 -36.95 13.38 -28.96
C PHE A 112 -37.45 14.76 -29.39
N THR A 113 -36.82 15.36 -30.41
CA THR A 113 -37.49 16.36 -31.24
C THR A 113 -38.25 15.61 -32.33
N ASN A 114 -39.58 15.66 -32.28
CA ASN A 114 -40.46 15.21 -33.35
C ASN A 114 -40.19 16.00 -34.64
N PRO A 115 -40.04 15.38 -35.81
CA PRO A 115 -40.13 16.10 -37.06
C PRO A 115 -41.60 16.37 -37.40
N ILE A 116 -41.90 17.64 -37.66
CA ILE A 116 -43.08 18.09 -38.37
C ILE A 116 -42.80 17.87 -39.86
N PHE A 117 -43.50 16.92 -40.48
CA PHE A 117 -44.18 17.01 -41.78
C PHE A 117 -44.91 15.68 -42.06
#